data_AF-A0A8T3DLG6-F1
#
_entry.id   AF-A0A8T3DLG6-F1
#
_cell.length_a   1.000
_cell.length_b   1.000
_cell.length_c   1.000
_cell.angle_alpha   90.00
_cell.angle_beta   90.00
_cell.angle_gamma   90.00
#
_symmetry.space_group_name_H-M   'P 1'
#
loop_
_entity.id
_entity.type
_entity.pdbx_description
1 polymer ?
#
loop_
_entity_poly.entity_id
_entity_poly.type
_entity_poly.pdbx_seq_one_letter_code
_entity_poly.pdbx_strand_id
1 'polypeptide(L)'
;MACRMVWEAVLRTGSELGVSQARGIRTAAVLCRRAAPLGPMPNEDIDVKKLESLEKYRSYTRYLKIAEETSKKTAWWRTCRQYLQQENGNHDLGPVDIGLPHCRPSRNKEVKERRRLMKENQSNPELEKAMRNLTFRIPLEQVKAEWERTNGPYQLKRLADHYGIYQDLFPGAYFVPRVMLRIAYGDEDSAQVHFGNHLTATQAMAAPRISFEAEEGSLWTLLLTSPDEHLLDSEGEYIHWLVGNIPGTAVESGDLLCHYLPPFPAKGTGFHRFVFLLFKQDGLISFEQDRWPSPCHSLKQRTFKTVEFYRKHQDVMTPAGLAFFQCQWDESVTETYHNLLNMKEPVFEFERPPVYHPPQKKYPHKQPLRYLDRYRDGHEPTFGIY
;
A
#
# COMPACT_ATOMS: atom_id res chain seq x y z
N MET A 1 -4.40 -24.40 53.24
CA MET A 1 -3.96 -24.30 54.66
C MET A 1 -2.88 -23.23 54.71
N ALA A 2 -2.92 -22.16 55.49
CA ALA A 2 -3.80 -21.71 56.55
C ALA A 2 -3.96 -20.18 56.41
N CYS A 3 -5.10 -19.70 56.89
CA CYS A 3 -5.50 -18.30 56.89
C CYS A 3 -5.44 -17.78 58.34
N ARG A 4 -5.46 -16.45 58.50
CA ARG A 4 -5.64 -15.64 59.73
C ARG A 4 -4.36 -15.35 60.53
N MET A 5 -4.18 -14.18 61.17
CA MET A 5 -5.16 -13.28 61.80
C MET A 5 -4.78 -11.80 61.67
N VAL A 6 -5.81 -10.97 61.54
CA VAL A 6 -5.85 -9.54 61.90
C VAL A 6 -5.88 -9.41 63.42
N TRP A 7 -5.27 -8.36 63.97
CA TRP A 7 -5.72 -7.73 65.23
C TRP A 7 -5.46 -6.22 65.16
N GLU A 8 -6.54 -5.45 65.08
CA GLU A 8 -6.59 -4.06 65.55
C GLU A 8 -7.04 -4.07 67.01
N ALA A 9 -6.38 -3.26 67.85
CA ALA A 9 -6.93 -2.59 69.03
C ALA A 9 -5.77 -1.96 69.83
N VAL A 10 -5.84 -0.84 70.55
CA VAL A 10 -6.76 0.31 70.62
C VAL A 10 -6.15 1.25 71.71
N LEU A 11 -6.50 2.55 71.70
CA LEU A 11 -6.47 3.50 72.86
C LEU A 11 -5.08 3.96 73.38
N ARG A 12 -4.86 5.17 73.91
CA ARG A 12 -5.73 6.30 74.30
C ARG A 12 -4.88 7.55 74.60
N THR A 13 -5.51 8.71 74.41
CA THR A 13 -5.49 9.94 75.24
C THR A 13 -4.20 10.75 75.47
N GLY A 14 -4.34 12.06 75.25
CA GLY A 14 -3.51 13.08 75.89
C GLY A 14 -3.71 14.45 75.25
N SER A 15 -4.63 15.22 75.83
CA SER A 15 -4.89 16.64 75.57
C SER A 15 -3.67 17.51 75.91
N GLU A 16 -3.45 18.60 75.17
CA GLU A 16 -3.47 19.98 75.68
C GLU A 16 -2.70 20.98 74.78
N LEU A 17 -3.26 22.19 74.77
CA LEU A 17 -2.64 23.50 74.54
C LEU A 17 -2.22 23.90 73.12
N GLY A 18 -2.87 24.98 72.67
CA GLY A 18 -2.55 25.69 71.45
C GLY A 18 -1.42 26.70 71.58
N VAL A 19 -1.04 27.16 70.39
CA VAL A 19 -0.29 28.38 70.04
C VAL A 19 1.23 28.32 70.23
N SER A 20 1.96 28.14 69.13
CA SER A 20 2.73 29.25 68.53
C SER A 20 3.38 28.83 67.20
N GLN A 21 3.55 29.81 66.31
CA GLN A 21 4.12 29.68 64.98
C GLN A 21 5.54 29.11 65.00
N ALA A 22 5.73 27.97 64.33
CA ALA A 22 6.99 27.65 63.70
C ALA A 22 6.71 27.22 62.26
N ARG A 23 7.23 27.99 61.30
CA ARG A 23 7.29 27.61 59.88
C ARG A 23 8.16 26.35 59.75
N GLY A 24 7.55 25.18 59.91
CA GLY A 24 8.15 23.92 59.55
C GLY A 24 8.08 23.78 58.03
N ILE A 25 9.23 23.91 57.36
CA ILE A 25 9.40 23.46 55.98
C ILE A 25 9.07 21.97 55.99
N ARG A 26 7.85 21.61 55.57
CA ARG A 26 7.50 20.22 55.28
C ARG A 26 8.25 19.87 54.00
N THR A 27 9.44 19.31 54.16
CA THR A 27 10.02 18.45 53.14
C THR A 27 9.06 17.26 52.99
N ALA A 28 8.09 17.41 52.09
CA ALA A 28 7.36 16.27 51.57
C ALA A 28 8.39 15.44 50.80
N ALA A 29 9.00 14.48 51.48
CA ALA A 29 9.71 13.40 50.83
C ALA A 29 8.67 12.68 49.97
N VAL A 30 8.65 13.01 48.68
CA VAL A 30 7.92 12.24 47.67
C VAL A 30 8.56 10.87 47.69
N LEU A 31 7.96 9.94 48.43
CA LEU A 31 8.19 8.52 48.28
C LEU A 31 7.85 8.21 46.83
N CYS A 32 8.87 8.19 45.96
CA CYS A 32 8.75 7.69 44.61
C CYS A 32 8.19 6.26 44.71
N ARG A 33 6.88 6.09 44.50
CA ARG A 33 6.26 4.78 44.37
C ARG A 33 6.84 4.15 43.11
N ARG A 34 7.88 3.33 43.28
CA ARG A 34 8.46 2.55 42.19
C ARG A 34 7.50 1.43 41.84
N ALA A 35 7.07 1.37 40.59
CA ALA A 35 6.34 0.24 40.04
C ALA A 35 7.33 -0.76 39.44
N ALA A 36 7.07 -2.05 39.62
CA ALA A 36 7.82 -3.10 38.93
C ALA A 36 7.54 -3.03 37.41
N PRO A 37 8.52 -3.37 36.55
CA PRO A 37 8.29 -3.44 35.11
C PRO A 37 7.26 -4.54 34.79
N LEU A 38 6.47 -4.32 33.74
CA LEU A 38 5.40 -5.25 33.34
C LEU A 38 5.91 -6.44 32.51
N GLY A 39 7.17 -6.41 32.11
CA GLY A 39 7.84 -7.45 31.35
C GLY A 39 9.36 -7.29 31.44
N PRO A 40 10.13 -8.12 30.71
CA PRO A 40 11.59 -8.05 30.73
C PRO A 40 12.07 -6.68 30.27
N MET A 41 13.05 -6.11 30.96
CA MET A 41 13.69 -4.87 30.55
C MET A 41 14.74 -5.13 29.46
N PRO A 42 15.02 -4.15 28.60
CA PRO A 42 16.14 -4.23 27.67
C PRO A 42 17.45 -4.51 28.42
N ASN A 43 18.29 -5.37 27.86
CA ASN A 43 19.64 -5.67 28.33
C ASN A 43 19.72 -6.35 29.73
N GLU A 44 18.64 -6.94 30.25
CA GLU A 44 18.69 -7.75 31.48
C GLU A 44 19.58 -9.00 31.33
N ASP A 45 19.70 -9.51 30.10
CA ASP A 45 20.51 -10.70 29.79
C ASP A 45 22.02 -10.43 29.83
N ILE A 46 22.46 -9.18 29.98
CA ILE A 46 23.88 -8.81 29.97
C ILE A 46 24.50 -9.05 31.36
N ASP A 47 25.44 -9.99 31.45
CA ASP A 47 26.20 -10.22 32.69
C ASP A 47 27.19 -9.08 32.97
N VAL A 48 26.77 -8.14 33.82
CA VAL A 48 27.55 -6.96 34.22
C VAL A 48 28.83 -7.34 34.98
N LYS A 49 28.89 -8.51 35.63
CA LYS A 49 30.07 -8.94 36.41
C LYS A 49 31.27 -9.26 35.51
N LYS A 50 31.03 -9.58 34.24
CA LYS A 50 32.04 -10.00 33.25
C LYS A 50 32.16 -9.02 32.08
N LEU A 51 31.98 -7.72 32.35
CA LEU A 51 31.88 -6.68 31.32
C LEU A 51 33.09 -6.61 30.39
N GLU A 52 34.30 -6.85 30.89
CA GLU A 52 35.55 -6.78 30.10
C GLU A 52 35.71 -7.96 29.14
N SER A 53 35.13 -9.12 29.48
CA SER A 53 35.19 -10.33 28.66
C SER A 53 34.12 -10.39 27.56
N LEU A 54 33.14 -9.49 27.58
CA LEU A 54 32.06 -9.46 26.61
C LEU A 54 32.51 -8.94 25.25
N GLU A 55 32.06 -9.61 24.19
CA GLU A 55 32.28 -9.16 22.83
C GLU A 55 31.58 -7.81 22.60
N LYS A 56 32.37 -6.78 22.31
CA LYS A 56 31.86 -5.43 22.01
C LYS A 56 31.45 -5.34 20.54
N TYR A 57 30.54 -4.41 20.25
CA TYR A 57 30.08 -4.18 18.88
C TYR A 57 31.20 -3.83 17.91
N ARG A 58 32.15 -2.97 18.31
CA ARG A 58 33.35 -2.52 17.55
C ARG A 58 33.07 -1.83 16.20
N SER A 59 31.83 -1.86 15.70
CA SER A 59 31.37 -1.12 14.55
C SER A 59 29.93 -0.63 14.75
N TYR A 60 29.64 0.55 14.20
CA TYR A 60 28.29 1.12 14.22
C TYR A 60 27.29 0.23 13.46
N THR A 61 27.70 -0.36 12.33
CA THR A 61 26.83 -1.19 11.49
C THR A 61 26.36 -2.47 12.20
N ARG A 62 27.22 -3.08 13.03
CA ARG A 62 26.85 -4.25 13.83
C ARG A 62 25.82 -3.90 14.90
N TYR A 63 26.01 -2.76 15.56
CA TYR A 63 25.03 -2.24 16.51
C TYR A 63 23.70 -1.92 15.83
N LEU A 64 23.74 -1.22 14.68
CA LEU A 64 22.54 -0.81 13.95
C LEU A 64 21.66 -2.00 13.55
N LYS A 65 22.25 -3.08 13.04
CA LYS A 65 21.50 -4.31 12.69
C LYS A 65 20.71 -4.87 13.88
N ILE A 66 21.35 -4.93 15.05
CA ILE A 66 20.73 -5.45 16.27
C ILE A 66 19.68 -4.46 16.82
N ALA A 67 19.91 -3.15 16.67
CA ALA A 67 18.93 -2.13 17.02
C ALA A 67 17.68 -2.22 16.14
N GLU A 68 17.83 -2.43 14.83
CA GLU A 68 16.70 -2.63 13.91
C GLU A 68 15.92 -3.90 14.23
N GLU A 69 16.62 -5.01 14.50
CA GLU A 69 15.98 -6.27 14.91
C GLU A 69 15.20 -6.12 16.22
N THR A 70 15.76 -5.44 17.22
CA THR A 70 15.07 -5.20 18.49
C THR A 70 13.89 -4.24 18.33
N SER A 71 14.00 -3.21 17.48
CA SER A 71 12.89 -2.30 17.18
C SER A 71 11.69 -2.99 16.50
N LYS A 72 11.92 -4.12 15.81
CA LYS A 72 10.87 -4.89 15.14
C LYS A 72 10.11 -5.80 16.10
N LYS A 73 10.68 -6.14 17.26
CA LYS A 73 10.05 -6.99 18.27
C LYS A 73 8.90 -6.25 18.96
N THR A 74 7.92 -7.01 19.42
CA THR A 74 6.83 -6.47 20.24
C THR A 74 7.36 -6.12 21.62
N ALA A 75 6.98 -4.94 22.12
CA ALA A 75 7.35 -4.46 23.44
C ALA A 75 6.10 -4.17 24.27
N TRP A 76 6.21 -4.36 25.59
CA TRP A 76 5.11 -4.11 26.52
C TRP A 76 4.92 -2.62 26.84
N TRP A 77 5.92 -1.78 26.61
CA TRP A 77 5.80 -0.33 26.67
C TRP A 77 5.25 0.24 25.36
N ARG A 78 4.84 1.52 25.42
CA ARG A 78 4.32 2.22 24.25
C ARG A 78 5.39 2.40 23.18
N THR A 79 5.09 1.99 21.96
CA THR A 79 6.00 2.14 20.81
C THR A 79 5.38 3.02 19.74
N CYS A 80 6.22 3.70 18.94
CA CYS A 80 5.73 4.48 17.78
C CYS A 80 4.88 3.61 16.83
N ARG A 81 5.24 2.34 16.67
CA ARG A 81 4.48 1.38 15.86
C ARG A 81 3.07 1.17 16.38
N GLN A 82 2.86 1.06 17.69
CA GLN A 82 1.51 0.88 18.26
C GLN A 82 0.61 2.08 17.96
N TYR A 83 1.14 3.30 18.03
CA TYR A 83 0.37 4.50 17.66
C TYR A 83 -0.02 4.49 16.17
N LEU A 84 0.90 4.08 15.29
CA LEU A 84 0.62 3.97 13.85
C LEU A 84 -0.32 2.79 13.51
N GLN A 85 -0.31 1.71 14.28
CA GLN A 85 -1.13 0.52 14.02
C GLN A 85 -2.55 0.64 14.57
N GLN A 86 -2.76 1.39 15.66
CA GLN A 86 -4.10 1.63 16.22
C GLN A 86 -5.02 2.33 15.22
N GLU A 87 -4.47 3.07 14.26
CA GLU A 87 -5.23 3.73 13.19
C GLU A 87 -5.73 2.77 12.10
N ASN A 88 -5.09 1.59 11.94
CA ASN A 88 -5.35 0.69 10.81
C ASN A 88 -6.38 -0.42 11.06
N GLY A 89 -7.10 -0.39 12.19
CA GLY A 89 -8.16 -1.35 12.51
C GLY A 89 -7.67 -2.77 12.84
N ASN A 90 -8.38 -3.44 13.76
CA ASN A 90 -8.12 -4.85 14.13
C ASN A 90 -8.70 -5.80 13.07
N HIS A 91 -7.93 -6.15 12.05
CA HIS A 91 -8.21 -7.34 11.23
C HIS A 91 -7.45 -8.54 11.82
N ASP A 92 -8.06 -9.23 12.78
CA ASP A 92 -7.50 -10.43 13.43
C ASP A 92 -7.44 -11.66 12.50
N LEU A 93 -8.09 -11.58 11.33
CA LEU A 93 -8.05 -12.60 10.30
C LEU A 93 -7.03 -12.18 9.23
N GLY A 94 -5.99 -12.99 9.05
CA GLY A 94 -5.02 -12.81 7.97
C GLY A 94 -5.72 -12.85 6.60
N PRO A 95 -5.20 -12.12 5.60
CA PRO A 95 -5.88 -12.01 4.32
C PRO A 95 -5.90 -13.37 3.61
N VAL A 96 -7.00 -13.66 2.91
CA VAL A 96 -7.22 -14.96 2.25
C VAL A 96 -6.58 -14.98 0.86
N ASP A 97 -5.93 -16.09 0.50
CA ASP A 97 -5.39 -16.29 -0.86
C ASP A 97 -6.51 -16.80 -1.79
N ILE A 98 -6.88 -15.99 -2.78
CA ILE A 98 -7.88 -16.30 -3.81
C ILE A 98 -7.25 -16.66 -5.16
N GLY A 99 -5.92 -16.79 -5.22
CA GLY A 99 -5.19 -17.01 -6.47
C GLY A 99 -5.03 -18.48 -6.88
N LEU A 100 -4.45 -18.66 -8.07
CA LEU A 100 -4.06 -19.97 -8.57
C LEU A 100 -3.02 -20.67 -7.67
N PRO A 101 -3.08 -22.02 -7.55
CA PRO A 101 -2.14 -22.78 -6.74
C PRO A 101 -0.70 -22.68 -7.27
N HIS A 102 0.27 -22.75 -6.35
CA HIS A 102 1.69 -22.73 -6.72
C HIS A 102 2.23 -24.13 -7.04
N CYS A 103 2.40 -24.45 -8.32
CA CYS A 103 3.10 -25.66 -8.75
C CYS A 103 4.62 -25.49 -8.63
N ARG A 104 5.18 -25.77 -7.45
CA ARG A 104 6.63 -25.64 -7.22
C ARG A 104 7.40 -26.86 -7.77
N PRO A 105 8.48 -26.67 -8.56
CA PRO A 105 9.35 -27.77 -8.94
C PRO A 105 10.09 -28.34 -7.72
N SER A 106 10.61 -29.56 -7.85
CA SER A 106 11.37 -30.21 -6.76
C SER A 106 12.58 -29.36 -6.36
N ARG A 107 12.59 -28.90 -5.11
CA ARG A 107 13.67 -28.06 -4.54
C ARG A 107 15.06 -28.69 -4.71
N ASN A 108 15.17 -30.00 -4.60
CA ASN A 108 16.45 -30.70 -4.75
C ASN A 108 17.00 -30.61 -6.17
N LYS A 109 16.13 -30.69 -7.19
CA LYS A 109 16.53 -30.54 -8.59
C LYS A 109 17.00 -29.11 -8.87
N GLU A 110 16.22 -28.12 -8.45
CA GLU A 110 16.52 -26.69 -8.60
C GLU A 110 17.87 -26.32 -7.95
N VAL A 111 18.11 -26.77 -6.71
CA VAL A 111 19.37 -26.52 -6.00
C VAL A 111 20.56 -27.19 -6.69
N LYS A 112 20.37 -28.41 -7.23
CA LYS A 112 21.44 -29.13 -7.94
C LYS A 112 21.83 -28.40 -9.23
N GLU A 113 20.85 -27.94 -10.00
CA GLU A 113 21.07 -27.15 -11.22
C GLU A 113 21.77 -25.83 -10.93
N ARG A 114 21.29 -25.07 -9.93
CA ARG A 114 21.95 -23.82 -9.52
C ARG A 114 23.39 -24.03 -9.06
N ARG A 115 23.66 -25.08 -8.26
CA ARG A 115 25.02 -25.41 -7.83
C ARG A 115 25.92 -25.80 -9.00
N ARG A 116 25.39 -26.49 -10.00
CA ARG A 116 26.12 -26.84 -11.22
C ARG A 116 26.52 -25.57 -11.99
N LEU A 117 25.56 -24.69 -12.27
CA LEU A 117 25.81 -23.41 -12.94
C LEU A 117 26.81 -22.53 -12.19
N MET A 118 26.71 -22.47 -10.85
CA MET A 118 27.69 -21.73 -10.04
C MET A 118 29.10 -22.30 -10.16
N LYS A 119 29.26 -23.64 -10.18
CA LYS A 119 30.56 -24.28 -10.38
C LYS A 119 31.13 -24.03 -11.77
N GLU A 120 30.30 -24.11 -12.79
CA GLU A 120 30.69 -23.82 -14.19
C GLU A 120 31.17 -22.36 -14.32
N ASN A 121 30.42 -21.41 -13.74
CA ASN A 121 30.82 -20.00 -13.71
C ASN A 121 32.13 -19.76 -12.95
N GLN A 122 32.32 -20.41 -11.79
CA GLN A 122 33.56 -20.29 -11.02
C GLN A 122 34.77 -20.92 -11.72
N SER A 123 34.55 -21.96 -12.53
CA SER A 123 35.62 -22.61 -13.30
C SER A 123 36.07 -21.81 -14.52
N ASN A 124 35.29 -20.80 -14.95
CA ASN A 124 35.60 -20.00 -16.12
C ASN A 124 36.63 -18.89 -15.79
N PRO A 125 37.88 -18.97 -16.31
CA PRO A 125 38.92 -17.99 -16.02
C PRO A 125 38.69 -16.64 -16.69
N GLU A 126 37.93 -16.57 -17.79
CA GLU A 126 37.59 -15.31 -18.45
C GLU A 126 36.60 -14.51 -17.62
N LEU A 127 35.61 -15.18 -17.05
CA LEU A 127 34.65 -14.57 -16.14
C LEU A 127 35.35 -14.05 -14.87
N GLU A 128 36.30 -14.79 -14.30
CA GLU A 128 37.11 -14.32 -13.16
C GLU A 128 37.89 -13.06 -13.51
N LYS A 129 38.59 -13.04 -14.65
CA LYS A 129 39.34 -11.85 -15.10
C LYS A 129 38.42 -10.65 -15.33
N ALA A 130 37.26 -10.87 -15.94
CA ALA A 130 36.27 -9.81 -16.18
C ALA A 130 35.65 -9.27 -14.88
N MET A 131 35.38 -10.14 -13.90
CA MET A 131 34.95 -9.75 -12.55
C MET A 131 36.03 -8.93 -11.84
N ARG A 132 37.29 -9.40 -11.85
CA ARG A 132 38.42 -8.73 -11.18
C ARG A 132 38.69 -7.34 -11.78
N ASN A 133 38.51 -7.21 -13.09
CA ASN A 133 38.69 -5.95 -13.81
C ASN A 133 37.42 -5.07 -13.82
N LEU A 134 36.31 -5.53 -13.22
CA LEU A 134 35.01 -4.84 -13.19
C LEU A 134 34.46 -4.50 -14.60
N THR A 135 34.77 -5.31 -15.60
CA THR A 135 34.35 -5.07 -17.01
C THR A 135 33.07 -5.82 -17.40
N PHE A 136 32.70 -6.86 -16.66
CA PHE A 136 31.55 -7.69 -16.99
C PHE A 136 30.22 -6.95 -16.80
N ARG A 137 29.29 -7.15 -17.74
CA ARG A 137 27.93 -6.63 -17.69
C ARG A 137 26.93 -7.77 -17.71
N ILE A 138 25.93 -7.69 -16.83
CA ILE A 138 24.88 -8.70 -16.75
C ILE A 138 23.82 -8.42 -17.84
N PRO A 139 23.42 -9.41 -18.65
CA PRO A 139 22.36 -9.24 -19.63
C PRO A 139 21.00 -9.04 -18.93
N LEU A 140 20.46 -7.82 -19.00
CA LEU A 140 19.22 -7.46 -18.29
C LEU A 140 17.99 -8.22 -18.78
N GLU A 141 17.89 -8.51 -20.09
CA GLU A 141 16.77 -9.26 -20.65
C GLU A 141 16.67 -10.68 -20.09
N GLN A 142 17.81 -11.36 -19.92
CA GLN A 142 17.85 -12.69 -19.31
C GLN A 142 17.48 -12.65 -17.83
N VAL A 143 17.92 -11.60 -17.12
CA VAL A 143 17.54 -11.40 -15.71
C VAL A 143 16.04 -11.17 -15.60
N LYS A 144 15.44 -10.35 -16.48
CA LYS A 144 14.00 -10.07 -16.52
C LYS A 144 13.20 -11.34 -16.80
N ALA A 145 13.58 -12.12 -17.81
CA ALA A 145 12.91 -13.39 -18.13
C ALA A 145 12.95 -14.40 -16.97
N GLU A 146 14.11 -14.56 -16.31
CA GLU A 146 14.22 -15.46 -15.15
C GLU A 146 13.47 -14.93 -13.92
N TRP A 147 13.44 -13.60 -13.76
CA TRP A 147 12.70 -12.94 -12.70
C TRP A 147 11.18 -13.17 -12.86
N GLU A 148 10.63 -12.96 -14.06
CA GLU A 148 9.22 -13.20 -14.39
C GLU A 148 8.79 -14.62 -14.03
N ARG A 149 9.65 -15.62 -14.27
CA ARG A 149 9.40 -17.03 -13.97
C ARG A 149 9.45 -17.38 -12.48
N THR A 150 10.27 -16.67 -11.69
CA THR A 150 10.62 -17.08 -10.31
C THR A 150 10.02 -16.17 -9.25
N ASN A 151 10.64 -15.02 -9.00
CA ASN A 151 10.32 -14.11 -7.90
C ASN A 151 9.35 -12.99 -8.31
N GLY A 152 9.17 -12.76 -9.61
CA GLY A 152 8.31 -11.72 -10.17
C GLY A 152 6.91 -11.70 -9.58
N PRO A 153 6.18 -12.83 -9.53
CA PRO A 153 4.84 -12.88 -8.93
C PRO A 153 4.77 -12.36 -7.49
N TYR A 154 5.77 -12.68 -6.66
CA TYR A 154 5.81 -12.27 -5.26
C TYR A 154 6.18 -10.80 -5.08
N GLN A 155 7.05 -10.27 -5.95
CA GLN A 155 7.37 -8.85 -5.94
C GLN A 155 6.20 -8.03 -6.45
N LEU A 156 5.49 -8.52 -7.47
CA LEU A 156 4.28 -7.89 -7.97
C LEU A 156 3.17 -7.87 -6.91
N LYS A 157 2.98 -8.97 -6.17
CA LYS A 157 2.09 -8.96 -5.01
C LYS A 157 2.46 -7.84 -4.03
N ARG A 158 3.74 -7.73 -3.65
CA ARG A 158 4.21 -6.68 -2.73
C ARG A 158 4.01 -5.27 -3.29
N LEU A 159 4.13 -5.09 -4.61
CA LEU A 159 3.83 -3.82 -5.26
C LEU A 159 2.33 -3.54 -5.20
N ALA A 160 1.48 -4.50 -5.53
CA ALA A 160 0.03 -4.34 -5.44
C ALA A 160 -0.44 -4.04 -4.00
N ASP A 161 0.17 -4.67 -2.99
CA ASP A 161 -0.03 -4.34 -1.57
C ASP A 161 0.38 -2.89 -1.27
N HIS A 162 1.53 -2.43 -1.79
CA HIS A 162 2.03 -1.06 -1.59
C HIS A 162 1.13 -0.01 -2.24
N TYR A 163 0.62 -0.30 -3.44
CA TYR A 163 -0.29 0.57 -4.15
C TYR A 163 -1.73 0.51 -3.61
N GLY A 164 -2.07 -0.39 -2.68
CA GLY A 164 -3.43 -0.51 -2.12
C GLY A 164 -4.43 -1.26 -3.01
N ILE A 165 -3.98 -1.90 -4.10
CA ILE A 165 -4.87 -2.52 -5.09
C ILE A 165 -5.75 -3.61 -4.46
N TYR A 166 -5.18 -4.48 -3.63
CA TYR A 166 -5.97 -5.53 -2.98
C TYR A 166 -6.93 -4.95 -1.93
N GLN A 167 -6.54 -3.88 -1.22
CA GLN A 167 -7.42 -3.27 -0.24
C GLN A 167 -8.69 -2.71 -0.89
N ASP A 168 -8.55 -2.11 -2.07
CA ASP A 168 -9.66 -1.48 -2.79
C ASP A 168 -10.47 -2.50 -3.61
N LEU A 169 -9.80 -3.38 -4.38
CA LEU A 169 -10.48 -4.32 -5.29
C LEU A 169 -10.93 -5.63 -4.62
N PHE A 170 -10.29 -6.05 -3.53
CA PHE A 170 -10.52 -7.33 -2.85
C PHE A 170 -10.30 -7.22 -1.33
N PRO A 171 -11.16 -6.50 -0.59
CA PRO A 171 -10.93 -6.22 0.83
C PRO A 171 -10.81 -7.51 1.64
N GLY A 172 -9.65 -7.70 2.28
CA GLY A 172 -9.33 -8.88 3.09
C GLY A 172 -8.86 -10.12 2.30
N ALA A 173 -8.63 -10.00 0.99
CA ALA A 173 -8.08 -11.07 0.16
C ALA A 173 -6.88 -10.60 -0.66
N TYR A 174 -6.02 -11.52 -1.06
CA TYR A 174 -4.93 -11.29 -2.00
C TYR A 174 -4.81 -12.46 -2.97
N PHE A 175 -4.11 -12.28 -4.08
CA PHE A 175 -3.68 -13.40 -4.92
C PHE A 175 -2.26 -13.18 -5.40
N VAL A 176 -1.55 -14.25 -5.74
CA VAL A 176 -0.24 -14.13 -6.37
C VAL A 176 -0.40 -14.21 -7.89
N PRO A 177 -0.08 -13.16 -8.66
CA PRO A 177 -0.23 -13.15 -10.12
C PRO A 177 0.77 -14.11 -10.75
N ARG A 178 0.29 -15.32 -11.10
CA ARG A 178 1.10 -16.39 -11.69
C ARG A 178 1.31 -16.19 -13.19
N VAL A 179 0.35 -15.55 -13.85
CA VAL A 179 0.40 -15.27 -15.28
C VAL A 179 0.83 -13.82 -15.48
N MET A 180 1.94 -13.63 -16.18
CA MET A 180 2.47 -12.29 -16.48
C MET A 180 1.71 -11.68 -17.66
N LEU A 181 1.07 -10.55 -17.40
CA LEU A 181 0.39 -9.75 -18.42
C LEU A 181 1.39 -8.79 -19.07
N ARG A 182 1.49 -8.84 -20.40
CA ARG A 182 2.27 -7.91 -21.20
C ARG A 182 1.30 -7.05 -22.01
N ILE A 183 1.23 -5.78 -21.65
CA ILE A 183 0.28 -4.82 -22.21
C ILE A 183 1.07 -3.68 -22.83
N ALA A 184 0.76 -3.34 -24.09
CA ALA A 184 1.41 -2.27 -24.82
C ALA A 184 0.37 -1.39 -25.51
N TYR A 185 0.49 -0.08 -25.33
CA TYR A 185 -0.32 0.91 -26.02
C TYR A 185 0.40 1.40 -27.28
N GLY A 186 -0.32 1.54 -28.39
CA GLY A 186 0.24 1.98 -29.68
C GLY A 186 1.08 0.93 -30.40
N ASP A 187 1.60 1.31 -31.57
CA ASP A 187 2.39 0.43 -32.45
C ASP A 187 3.86 0.36 -32.05
N GLU A 188 4.39 1.42 -31.45
CA GLU A 188 5.74 1.48 -30.91
C GLU A 188 5.75 0.91 -29.48
N ASP A 189 6.69 0.02 -29.15
CA ASP A 189 6.88 -0.55 -27.80
C ASP A 189 7.26 0.50 -26.72
N SER A 190 7.12 1.80 -27.02
CA SER A 190 7.46 2.91 -26.15
C SER A 190 6.47 3.08 -24.98
N ALA A 191 5.22 2.62 -25.12
CA ALA A 191 4.19 2.71 -24.08
C ALA A 191 3.79 1.33 -23.51
N GLN A 192 4.79 0.58 -23.01
CA GLN A 192 4.55 -0.66 -22.27
C GLN A 192 4.03 -0.38 -20.85
N VAL A 193 3.00 -1.12 -20.44
CA VAL A 193 2.53 -1.15 -19.05
C VAL A 193 3.38 -2.12 -18.26
N HIS A 194 3.86 -1.67 -17.11
CA HIS A 194 4.55 -2.47 -16.11
C HIS A 194 3.67 -2.58 -14.86
N PHE A 195 4.17 -2.10 -13.71
CA PHE A 195 3.54 -2.29 -12.41
C PHE A 195 3.57 -0.97 -11.62
N GLY A 196 2.85 0.02 -12.15
CA GLY A 196 2.75 1.38 -11.59
C GLY A 196 3.58 2.43 -12.31
N ASN A 197 4.06 2.16 -13.55
CA ASN A 197 4.69 3.20 -14.36
C ASN A 197 3.66 4.26 -14.78
N HIS A 198 4.16 5.44 -15.12
CA HIS A 198 3.31 6.54 -15.59
C HIS A 198 3.05 6.43 -17.10
N LEU A 199 1.78 6.51 -17.49
CA LEU A 199 1.34 6.63 -18.90
C LEU A 199 0.38 7.81 -19.02
N THR A 200 0.44 8.54 -20.13
CA THR A 200 -0.47 9.66 -20.38
C THR A 200 -1.81 9.17 -20.95
N ALA A 201 -2.88 9.94 -20.77
CA ALA A 201 -4.18 9.58 -21.32
C ALA A 201 -4.15 9.56 -22.85
N THR A 202 -3.34 10.44 -23.45
CA THR A 202 -3.05 10.48 -24.88
C THR A 202 -2.47 9.15 -25.39
N GLN A 203 -1.53 8.55 -24.65
CA GLN A 203 -0.97 7.23 -25.01
C GLN A 203 -2.01 6.11 -24.85
N ALA A 204 -2.84 6.21 -23.83
CA ALA A 204 -3.89 5.24 -23.50
C ALA A 204 -5.24 5.51 -24.20
N MET A 205 -5.24 6.28 -25.29
CA MET A 205 -6.47 6.67 -25.98
C MET A 205 -7.15 5.50 -26.70
N ALA A 206 -6.38 4.60 -27.30
CA ALA A 206 -6.87 3.40 -27.96
C ALA A 206 -6.71 2.15 -27.07
N ALA A 207 -7.47 1.09 -27.35
CA ALA A 207 -7.34 -0.17 -26.62
C ALA A 207 -5.92 -0.76 -26.79
N PRO A 208 -5.31 -1.29 -25.73
CA PRO A 208 -3.94 -1.81 -25.80
C PRO A 208 -3.89 -3.20 -26.43
N ARG A 209 -2.70 -3.57 -26.92
CA ARG A 209 -2.36 -4.94 -27.31
C ARG A 209 -1.96 -5.71 -26.06
N ILE A 210 -2.59 -6.87 -25.84
CA ILE A 210 -2.36 -7.70 -24.65
C ILE A 210 -1.86 -9.07 -25.07
N SER A 211 -0.80 -9.51 -24.40
CA SER A 211 -0.22 -10.84 -24.57
C SER A 211 0.07 -11.46 -23.20
N PHE A 212 -0.19 -12.75 -23.08
CA PHE A 212 0.09 -13.55 -21.88
C PHE A 212 0.26 -15.02 -22.27
N GLU A 213 0.86 -15.81 -21.39
CA GLU A 213 1.04 -17.24 -21.59
C GLU A 213 -0.24 -17.99 -21.16
N ALA A 214 -0.87 -18.71 -22.09
CA ALA A 214 -2.10 -19.46 -21.87
C ALA A 214 -1.98 -20.90 -22.40
N GLU A 215 -2.68 -21.83 -21.74
CA GLU A 215 -2.80 -23.22 -22.18
C GLU A 215 -3.79 -23.32 -23.36
N GLU A 216 -3.56 -24.24 -24.29
CA GLU A 216 -4.51 -24.48 -25.39
C GLU A 216 -5.88 -24.93 -24.83
N GLY A 217 -6.96 -24.29 -25.29
CA GLY A 217 -8.32 -24.57 -24.83
C GLY A 217 -8.71 -23.93 -23.49
N SER A 218 -7.82 -23.14 -22.87
CA SER A 218 -8.17 -22.35 -21.68
C SER A 218 -9.00 -21.12 -22.03
N LEU A 219 -9.89 -20.73 -21.13
CA LEU A 219 -10.74 -19.55 -21.25
C LEU A 219 -10.32 -18.50 -20.23
N TRP A 220 -10.33 -17.23 -20.64
CA TRP A 220 -9.89 -16.11 -19.81
C TRP A 220 -10.87 -14.95 -19.84
N THR A 221 -10.88 -14.16 -18.77
CA THR A 221 -11.60 -12.90 -18.69
C THR A 221 -10.64 -11.79 -18.33
N LEU A 222 -10.68 -10.70 -19.10
CA LEU A 222 -9.87 -9.52 -18.90
C LEU A 222 -10.75 -8.36 -18.44
N LEU A 223 -10.34 -7.70 -17.36
CA LEU A 223 -11.00 -6.54 -16.77
C LEU A 223 -10.01 -5.39 -16.64
N LEU A 224 -10.39 -4.18 -17.05
CA LEU A 224 -9.72 -2.92 -16.76
C LEU A 224 -10.65 -2.05 -15.91
N THR A 225 -10.21 -1.72 -14.71
CA THR A 225 -10.96 -0.91 -13.74
C THR A 225 -10.09 0.21 -13.15
N SER A 226 -10.74 1.28 -12.69
CA SER A 226 -10.12 2.45 -12.07
C SER A 226 -10.82 2.76 -10.75
N PRO A 227 -10.20 2.45 -9.58
CA PRO A 227 -10.78 2.74 -8.27
C PRO A 227 -10.72 4.23 -7.89
N ASP A 228 -9.86 5.03 -8.54
CA ASP A 228 -9.60 6.42 -8.13
C ASP A 228 -10.43 7.45 -8.93
N GLU A 229 -11.11 7.04 -10.00
CA GLU A 229 -11.69 7.95 -10.99
C GLU A 229 -13.18 8.25 -10.78
N HIS A 230 -13.82 7.55 -9.84
CA HIS A 230 -15.24 7.69 -9.62
C HIS A 230 -15.60 9.06 -9.02
N LEU A 231 -16.43 9.82 -9.73
CA LEU A 231 -16.68 11.25 -9.44
C LEU A 231 -17.71 11.51 -8.33
N LEU A 232 -18.51 10.51 -7.95
CA LEU A 232 -19.67 10.67 -7.05
C LEU A 232 -19.57 9.85 -5.77
N ASP A 233 -19.30 8.56 -5.93
CA ASP A 233 -19.05 7.58 -4.85
C ASP A 233 -17.55 7.39 -4.65
N SER A 234 -17.09 7.38 -3.40
CA SER A 234 -15.69 7.15 -3.04
C SER A 234 -15.29 5.68 -3.06
N GLU A 235 -16.25 4.76 -2.94
CA GLU A 235 -16.01 3.31 -3.01
C GLU A 235 -16.38 2.72 -4.38
N GLY A 236 -16.82 3.56 -5.31
CA GLY A 236 -17.17 3.15 -6.66
C GLY A 236 -15.94 3.08 -7.55
N GLU A 237 -15.94 2.15 -8.49
CA GLU A 237 -14.93 2.08 -9.55
C GLU A 237 -15.60 2.39 -10.89
N TYR A 238 -14.83 2.82 -11.89
CA TYR A 238 -15.30 2.81 -13.28
C TYR A 238 -14.68 1.65 -14.05
N ILE A 239 -15.53 0.92 -14.77
CA ILE A 239 -15.09 -0.11 -15.70
C ILE A 239 -14.71 0.51 -17.04
N HIS A 240 -13.46 0.35 -17.45
CA HIS A 240 -12.99 0.87 -18.73
C HIS A 240 -13.11 -0.18 -19.83
N TRP A 241 -12.82 -1.44 -19.53
CA TRP A 241 -12.85 -2.50 -20.52
C TRP A 241 -13.13 -3.85 -19.87
N LEU A 242 -13.97 -4.66 -20.52
CA LEU A 242 -14.29 -6.02 -20.06
C LEU A 242 -14.49 -6.93 -21.26
N VAL A 243 -13.69 -8.00 -21.31
CA VAL A 243 -13.78 -9.04 -22.34
C VAL A 243 -13.82 -10.39 -21.63
N GLY A 244 -14.90 -11.15 -21.84
CA GLY A 244 -15.09 -12.48 -21.28
C GLY A 244 -14.76 -13.58 -22.30
N ASN A 245 -14.66 -14.83 -21.84
CA ASN A 245 -14.57 -16.02 -22.68
C ASN A 245 -13.47 -15.96 -23.77
N ILE A 246 -12.33 -15.35 -23.46
CA ILE A 246 -11.19 -15.22 -24.37
C ILE A 246 -10.57 -16.61 -24.58
N PRO A 247 -10.53 -17.13 -25.82
CA PRO A 247 -9.92 -18.43 -26.11
C PRO A 247 -8.39 -18.31 -26.17
N GLY A 248 -7.70 -18.94 -25.22
CA GLY A 248 -6.24 -18.92 -25.13
C GLY A 248 -5.70 -17.50 -24.99
N THR A 249 -4.93 -17.04 -25.97
CA THR A 249 -4.29 -15.71 -25.99
C THR A 249 -5.00 -14.69 -26.88
N ALA A 250 -6.04 -15.09 -27.62
CA ALA A 250 -6.67 -14.28 -28.65
C ALA A 250 -7.75 -13.35 -28.05
N VAL A 251 -7.32 -12.25 -27.42
CA VAL A 251 -8.22 -11.26 -26.77
C VAL A 251 -9.31 -10.73 -27.70
N GLU A 252 -8.98 -10.53 -28.99
CA GLU A 252 -9.93 -10.05 -30.01
C GLU A 252 -11.07 -11.04 -30.32
N SER A 253 -10.86 -12.33 -30.04
CA SER A 253 -11.87 -13.38 -30.26
C SER A 253 -12.77 -13.61 -29.03
N GLY A 254 -12.54 -12.87 -27.93
CA GLY A 254 -13.38 -12.95 -26.74
C GLY A 254 -14.70 -12.19 -26.88
N ASP A 255 -15.62 -12.49 -25.96
CA ASP A 255 -16.91 -11.81 -25.87
C ASP A 255 -16.73 -10.40 -25.28
N LEU A 256 -16.90 -9.37 -26.11
CA LEU A 256 -16.85 -7.98 -25.65
C LEU A 256 -18.09 -7.64 -24.80
N LEU A 257 -17.90 -7.59 -23.48
CA LEU A 257 -18.96 -7.26 -22.51
C LEU A 257 -19.08 -5.76 -22.29
N CYS A 258 -17.95 -5.07 -22.26
CA CYS A 258 -17.88 -3.62 -22.14
C CYS A 258 -16.76 -3.08 -23.01
N HIS A 259 -17.09 -2.19 -23.97
CA HIS A 259 -16.11 -1.60 -24.89
C HIS A 259 -15.10 -0.72 -24.16
N TYR A 260 -13.89 -0.62 -24.72
CA TYR A 260 -12.80 0.19 -24.18
C TYR A 260 -13.22 1.66 -24.07
N LEU A 261 -13.05 2.22 -22.87
CA LEU A 261 -13.16 3.64 -22.59
C LEU A 261 -11.75 4.14 -22.22
N PRO A 262 -11.21 5.16 -22.89
CA PRO A 262 -9.92 5.75 -22.51
C PRO A 262 -9.95 6.24 -21.06
N PRO A 263 -8.80 6.35 -20.39
CA PRO A 263 -8.72 7.00 -19.08
C PRO A 263 -9.07 8.49 -19.21
N PHE A 264 -9.84 9.03 -18.25
CA PHE A 264 -10.26 10.44 -18.19
C PHE A 264 -10.05 11.06 -16.79
N PRO A 265 -8.85 10.95 -16.19
CA PRO A 265 -8.58 11.46 -14.85
C PRO A 265 -8.90 12.96 -14.77
N ALA A 266 -9.75 13.36 -13.83
CA ALA A 266 -10.19 14.75 -13.71
C ALA A 266 -9.03 15.69 -13.36
N LYS A 267 -9.14 16.95 -13.76
CA LYS A 267 -8.09 17.92 -13.49
C LYS A 267 -7.98 18.20 -11.99
N GLY A 268 -6.78 18.06 -11.43
CA GLY A 268 -6.49 18.37 -10.03
C GLY A 268 -6.78 17.26 -9.02
N THR A 269 -7.18 16.06 -9.46
CA THR A 269 -7.32 14.88 -8.59
C THR A 269 -6.02 14.11 -8.38
N GLY A 270 -5.00 14.36 -9.20
CA GLY A 270 -3.67 13.75 -9.07
C GLY A 270 -3.48 12.52 -9.97
N PHE A 271 -2.80 11.50 -9.44
CA PHE A 271 -2.53 10.25 -10.17
C PHE A 271 -3.60 9.21 -9.88
N HIS A 272 -4.21 8.68 -10.94
CA HIS A 272 -5.19 7.60 -10.86
C HIS A 272 -4.54 6.28 -11.27
N ARG A 273 -4.87 5.20 -10.57
CA ARG A 273 -4.39 3.85 -10.87
C ARG A 273 -5.37 3.15 -11.80
N PHE A 274 -4.87 2.64 -12.93
CA PHE A 274 -5.63 1.83 -13.86
C PHE A 274 -5.17 0.39 -13.76
N VAL A 275 -6.06 -0.52 -13.37
CA VAL A 275 -5.72 -1.89 -13.01
C VAL A 275 -6.31 -2.87 -14.02
N PHE A 276 -5.42 -3.62 -14.66
CA PHE A 276 -5.75 -4.80 -15.47
C PHE A 276 -5.74 -6.05 -14.60
N LEU A 277 -6.87 -6.74 -14.58
CA LEU A 277 -7.04 -8.05 -13.96
C LEU A 277 -7.29 -9.09 -15.04
N LEU A 278 -6.57 -10.20 -14.93
CA LEU A 278 -6.79 -11.39 -15.76
C LEU A 278 -7.28 -12.53 -14.87
N PHE A 279 -8.42 -13.08 -15.23
CA PHE A 279 -9.01 -14.22 -14.57
C PHE A 279 -8.95 -15.46 -15.48
N LYS A 280 -8.57 -16.61 -14.91
CA LYS A 280 -8.70 -17.92 -15.56
C LYS A 280 -10.11 -18.43 -15.32
N GLN A 281 -10.79 -18.87 -16.38
CA GLN A 281 -12.10 -19.51 -16.31
C GLN A 281 -11.94 -21.03 -16.42
N ASP A 282 -12.63 -21.78 -15.57
CA ASP A 282 -12.67 -23.25 -15.62
C ASP A 282 -13.63 -23.78 -16.68
N GLY A 283 -14.57 -22.94 -17.14
CA GLY A 283 -15.54 -23.26 -18.17
C GLY A 283 -16.14 -22.00 -18.80
N LEU A 284 -17.02 -22.19 -19.77
CA LEU A 284 -17.70 -21.09 -20.47
C LEU A 284 -18.72 -20.43 -19.53
N ILE A 285 -18.61 -19.11 -19.35
CA ILE A 285 -19.49 -18.34 -18.47
C ILE A 285 -20.47 -17.54 -19.32
N SER A 286 -21.76 -17.57 -18.95
CA SER A 286 -22.76 -16.68 -19.53
C SER A 286 -22.78 -15.35 -18.80
N PHE A 287 -22.39 -14.28 -19.50
CA PHE A 287 -22.32 -12.91 -18.97
C PHE A 287 -23.54 -12.06 -19.34
N GLU A 288 -24.71 -12.66 -19.53
CA GLU A 288 -25.92 -11.94 -19.98
C GLU A 288 -26.31 -10.76 -19.09
N GLN A 289 -26.11 -10.88 -17.77
CA GLN A 289 -26.44 -9.85 -16.79
C GLN A 289 -25.36 -8.78 -16.64
N ASP A 290 -24.12 -9.09 -17.04
CA ASP A 290 -22.96 -8.23 -16.91
C ASP A 290 -22.53 -7.70 -18.30
N ARG A 291 -23.50 -7.46 -19.19
CA ARG A 291 -23.26 -6.92 -20.54
C ARG A 291 -23.72 -5.46 -20.61
N TRP A 292 -22.82 -4.61 -21.08
CA TRP A 292 -23.10 -3.20 -21.30
C TRP A 292 -23.57 -2.94 -22.73
N PRO A 293 -24.37 -1.88 -22.95
CA PRO A 293 -24.64 -1.41 -24.31
C PRO A 293 -23.32 -0.98 -24.97
N SER A 294 -23.18 -1.25 -26.27
CA SER A 294 -22.02 -0.81 -27.05
C SER A 294 -22.48 0.19 -28.10
N PRO A 295 -22.11 1.48 -28.03
CA PRO A 295 -21.26 2.13 -27.03
C PRO A 295 -22.02 2.64 -25.78
N CYS A 296 -21.49 2.34 -24.59
CA CYS A 296 -21.86 2.89 -23.27
C CYS A 296 -20.96 4.07 -22.84
N HIS A 297 -21.42 5.30 -23.04
CA HIS A 297 -20.78 6.52 -22.53
C HIS A 297 -21.39 7.03 -21.21
N SER A 298 -22.39 6.31 -20.66
CA SER A 298 -23.03 6.71 -19.40
C SER A 298 -22.19 6.29 -18.21
N LEU A 299 -21.66 7.27 -17.46
CA LEU A 299 -20.87 7.01 -16.25
C LEU A 299 -21.63 6.20 -15.19
N LYS A 300 -22.94 6.43 -15.03
CA LYS A 300 -23.78 5.67 -14.08
C LYS A 300 -23.85 4.19 -14.40
N GLN A 301 -23.83 3.84 -15.68
CA GLN A 301 -23.79 2.44 -16.10
C GLN A 301 -22.39 1.87 -15.94
N ARG A 302 -21.35 2.69 -16.14
CA ARG A 302 -19.94 2.31 -15.97
C ARG A 302 -19.52 2.14 -14.50
N THR A 303 -20.34 2.59 -13.54
CA THR A 303 -20.11 2.33 -12.11
C THR A 303 -20.06 0.83 -11.87
N PHE A 304 -18.96 0.37 -11.30
CA PHE A 304 -18.64 -1.03 -11.13
C PHE A 304 -17.95 -1.26 -9.78
N LYS A 305 -18.08 -2.48 -9.24
CA LYS A 305 -17.33 -2.94 -8.07
C LYS A 305 -16.76 -4.31 -8.37
N THR A 306 -15.43 -4.41 -8.40
CA THR A 306 -14.73 -5.65 -8.77
C THR A 306 -15.06 -6.79 -7.82
N VAL A 307 -15.20 -6.48 -6.52
CA VAL A 307 -15.58 -7.44 -5.47
C VAL A 307 -16.90 -8.12 -5.77
N GLU A 308 -17.91 -7.36 -6.19
CA GLU A 308 -19.25 -7.88 -6.43
C GLU A 308 -19.28 -8.76 -7.68
N PHE A 309 -18.60 -8.34 -8.74
CA PHE A 309 -18.43 -9.13 -9.95
C PHE A 309 -17.72 -10.46 -9.67
N TYR A 310 -16.60 -10.41 -8.94
CA TYR A 310 -15.87 -11.62 -8.61
C TYR A 310 -16.69 -12.56 -7.72
N ARG A 311 -17.41 -12.03 -6.72
CA ARG A 311 -18.26 -12.85 -5.84
C ARG A 311 -19.35 -13.63 -6.59
N LYS A 312 -19.90 -13.08 -7.68
CA LYS A 312 -20.89 -13.78 -8.53
C LYS A 312 -20.28 -14.97 -9.28
N HIS A 313 -19.01 -14.87 -9.68
CA HIS A 313 -18.36 -15.81 -10.60
C HIS A 313 -17.21 -16.62 -9.97
N GLN A 314 -16.95 -16.46 -8.67
CA GLN A 314 -15.80 -17.04 -7.96
C GLN A 314 -15.70 -18.58 -8.06
N ASP A 315 -16.82 -19.27 -8.28
CA ASP A 315 -16.85 -20.73 -8.36
C ASP A 315 -16.27 -21.26 -9.70
N VAL A 316 -16.22 -20.41 -10.73
CA VAL A 316 -15.78 -20.77 -12.09
C VAL A 316 -14.62 -19.88 -12.57
N MET A 317 -14.30 -18.82 -11.83
CA MET A 317 -13.33 -17.80 -12.23
C MET A 317 -12.31 -17.57 -11.12
N THR A 318 -11.02 -17.63 -11.45
CA THR A 318 -9.91 -17.42 -10.49
C THR A 318 -8.94 -16.33 -10.98
N PRO A 319 -8.56 -15.33 -10.15
CA PRO A 319 -7.60 -14.31 -10.53
C PRO A 319 -6.21 -14.91 -10.74
N ALA A 320 -5.60 -14.58 -11.87
CA ALA A 320 -4.37 -15.21 -12.35
C ALA A 320 -3.27 -14.21 -12.71
N GLY A 321 -3.64 -13.05 -13.25
CA GLY A 321 -2.71 -12.01 -13.69
C GLY A 321 -3.12 -10.62 -13.21
N LEU A 322 -2.12 -9.75 -13.05
CA LEU A 322 -2.28 -8.37 -12.62
C LEU A 322 -1.27 -7.50 -13.37
N ALA A 323 -1.70 -6.36 -13.88
CA ALA A 323 -0.83 -5.29 -14.37
C ALA A 323 -1.52 -3.96 -14.11
N PHE A 324 -0.78 -2.88 -13.90
CA PHE A 324 -1.39 -1.58 -13.66
C PHE A 324 -0.43 -0.45 -14.00
N PHE A 325 -0.99 0.71 -14.30
CA PHE A 325 -0.24 1.94 -14.55
C PHE A 325 -0.90 3.13 -13.84
N GLN A 326 -0.18 4.24 -13.78
CA GLN A 326 -0.68 5.50 -13.25
C GLN A 326 -0.91 6.49 -14.37
N CYS A 327 -2.09 7.09 -14.42
CA CYS A 327 -2.41 8.17 -15.35
C CYS A 327 -2.68 9.47 -14.59
N GLN A 328 -2.41 10.59 -15.26
CA GLN A 328 -2.75 11.92 -14.77
C GLN A 328 -3.48 12.68 -15.87
N TRP A 329 -4.16 13.76 -15.50
CA TRP A 329 -4.82 14.64 -16.45
C TRP A 329 -3.85 15.17 -17.52
N ASP A 330 -4.31 15.15 -18.78
CA ASP A 330 -3.68 15.81 -19.91
C ASP A 330 -4.74 16.51 -20.78
N GLU A 331 -4.32 17.19 -21.85
CA GLU A 331 -5.23 17.94 -22.72
C GLU A 331 -6.23 17.04 -23.48
N SER A 332 -5.89 15.76 -23.72
CA SER A 332 -6.77 14.80 -24.41
C SER A 332 -7.99 14.39 -23.56
N VAL A 333 -7.87 14.51 -22.24
CA VAL A 333 -8.98 14.23 -21.31
C VAL A 333 -10.13 15.23 -21.51
N THR A 334 -9.82 16.50 -21.79
CA THR A 334 -10.85 17.51 -22.09
C THR A 334 -11.69 17.13 -23.31
N GLU A 335 -11.04 16.61 -24.36
CA GLU A 335 -11.73 16.10 -25.54
C GLU A 335 -12.60 14.88 -25.20
N THR A 336 -12.13 13.99 -24.32
CA THR A 336 -12.90 12.84 -23.85
C THR A 336 -14.17 13.25 -23.11
N TYR A 337 -14.10 14.24 -22.20
CA TYR A 337 -15.29 14.75 -21.49
C TYR A 337 -16.31 15.39 -22.43
N HIS A 338 -15.86 16.19 -23.39
CA HIS A 338 -16.75 16.92 -24.29
C HIS A 338 -17.31 16.06 -25.42
N ASN A 339 -16.48 15.23 -26.06
CA ASN A 339 -16.86 14.48 -27.25
C ASN A 339 -17.44 13.10 -26.91
N LEU A 340 -16.82 12.35 -25.99
CA LEU A 340 -17.24 10.99 -25.66
C LEU A 340 -18.33 10.99 -24.57
N LEU A 341 -18.11 11.71 -23.47
CA LEU A 341 -19.02 11.71 -22.32
C LEU A 341 -20.13 12.78 -22.43
N ASN A 342 -20.00 13.73 -23.36
CA ASN A 342 -20.93 14.85 -23.57
C ASN A 342 -21.28 15.58 -22.27
N MET A 343 -20.26 15.90 -21.47
CA MET A 343 -20.41 16.58 -20.19
C MET A 343 -19.36 17.67 -20.01
N LYS A 344 -19.58 18.52 -19.00
CA LYS A 344 -18.60 19.54 -18.61
C LYS A 344 -17.50 18.87 -17.80
N GLU A 345 -16.25 19.19 -18.13
CA GLU A 345 -15.08 18.72 -17.38
C GLU A 345 -15.11 19.25 -15.94
N PRO A 346 -15.06 18.36 -14.93
CA PRO A 346 -14.89 18.76 -13.54
C PRO A 346 -13.42 19.11 -13.25
N VAL A 347 -13.20 20.22 -12.53
CA VAL A 347 -11.88 20.66 -12.08
C VAL A 347 -11.87 20.72 -10.57
N PHE A 348 -10.89 20.06 -9.98
CA PHE A 348 -10.68 19.97 -8.54
C PHE A 348 -9.43 20.78 -8.15
N GLU A 349 -9.43 21.29 -6.93
CA GLU A 349 -8.28 21.96 -6.33
C GLU A 349 -8.03 21.38 -4.94
N PHE A 350 -6.76 21.20 -4.60
CA PHE A 350 -6.38 20.73 -3.27
C PHE A 350 -6.43 21.88 -2.26
N GLU A 351 -7.54 21.99 -1.55
CA GLU A 351 -7.69 22.93 -0.44
C GLU A 351 -6.97 22.41 0.82
N ARG A 352 -5.98 23.17 1.29
CA ARG A 352 -5.30 22.86 2.56
C ARG A 352 -6.19 23.26 3.73
N PRO A 353 -6.14 22.50 4.86
CA PRO A 353 -6.85 22.92 6.06
C PRO A 353 -6.37 24.31 6.49
N PRO A 354 -7.29 25.17 6.97
CA PRO A 354 -6.94 26.52 7.38
C PRO A 354 -5.89 26.48 8.48
N VAL A 355 -4.97 27.45 8.45
CA VAL A 355 -3.92 27.55 9.46
C VAL A 355 -4.57 27.79 10.82
N TYR A 356 -4.29 26.92 11.78
CA TYR A 356 -4.80 27.09 13.13
C TYR A 356 -4.22 28.36 13.78
N HIS A 357 -5.11 29.20 14.26
CA HIS A 357 -4.78 30.34 15.10
C HIS A 357 -5.48 30.19 16.46
N PRO A 358 -4.76 30.35 17.59
CA PRO A 358 -5.40 30.34 18.90
C PRO A 358 -6.40 31.50 19.01
N PRO A 359 -7.37 31.44 19.94
CA PRO A 359 -8.34 32.52 20.10
C PRO A 359 -7.64 33.85 20.40
N GLN A 360 -8.07 34.92 19.70
CA GLN A 360 -7.47 36.24 19.80
C GLN A 360 -7.63 36.80 21.21
N LYS A 361 -6.51 37.12 21.86
CA LYS A 361 -6.49 37.84 23.15
C LYS A 361 -6.53 39.35 22.93
N LYS A 362 -7.34 40.05 23.74
CA LYS A 362 -7.42 41.53 23.76
C LYS A 362 -6.07 42.19 24.05
N TYR A 363 -5.29 41.60 24.96
CA TYR A 363 -3.95 42.08 25.32
C TYR A 363 -2.92 40.97 25.05
N PRO A 364 -2.36 40.91 23.83
CA PRO A 364 -1.42 39.86 23.43
C PRO A 364 -0.01 40.15 23.98
N HIS A 365 0.16 39.98 25.30
CA HIS A 365 1.42 40.25 25.99
C HIS A 365 2.58 39.46 25.37
N LYS A 366 3.70 40.15 25.11
CA LYS A 366 4.93 39.62 24.46
C LYS A 366 4.75 39.09 23.04
N GLN A 367 3.62 39.38 22.37
CA GLN A 367 3.48 39.05 20.95
C GLN A 367 4.04 40.18 20.06
N PRO A 368 4.58 39.84 18.87
CA PRO A 368 5.02 40.83 17.90
C PRO A 368 3.83 41.57 17.28
N LEU A 369 4.05 42.75 16.69
CA LEU A 369 3.00 43.56 16.04
C LEU A 369 2.22 42.78 14.95
N ARG A 370 2.93 41.92 14.20
CA ARG A 370 2.35 41.01 13.18
C ARG A 370 1.32 40.01 13.73
N TYR A 371 1.16 39.92 15.05
CA TYR A 371 0.08 39.16 15.68
C TYR A 371 -1.30 39.64 15.21
N LEU A 372 -1.49 40.95 15.04
CA LEU A 372 -2.78 41.50 14.60
C LEU A 372 -3.11 41.09 13.17
N ASP A 373 -2.10 40.87 12.33
CA ASP A 373 -2.29 40.45 10.93
C ASP A 373 -2.82 39.02 10.81
N ARG A 374 -2.61 38.16 11.83
CA ARG A 374 -3.15 36.78 11.84
C ARG A 374 -4.68 36.73 11.89
N TYR A 375 -5.32 37.81 12.33
CA TYR A 375 -6.76 37.91 12.49
C TYR A 375 -7.34 39.05 11.63
N ARG A 376 -6.53 39.59 10.70
CA ARG A 376 -6.99 40.61 9.76
C ARG A 376 -7.46 39.91 8.50
N ASP A 377 -8.71 40.16 8.12
CA ASP A 377 -9.24 39.74 6.83
C ASP A 377 -8.77 40.73 5.75
N GLY A 378 -7.87 40.30 4.88
CA GLY A 378 -7.37 41.09 3.75
C GLY A 378 -6.23 42.07 4.07
N HIS A 379 -5.81 42.80 3.02
CA HIS A 379 -4.65 43.72 3.07
C HIS A 379 -5.01 45.19 2.84
N GLU A 380 -6.26 45.48 2.49
CA GLU A 380 -6.71 46.83 2.15
C GLU A 380 -6.99 47.67 3.42
N PRO A 381 -6.73 48.99 3.38
CA PRO A 381 -7.02 49.87 4.51
C PRO A 381 -8.53 50.07 4.67
N THR A 382 -9.02 49.96 5.90
CA THR A 382 -10.44 50.16 6.23
C THR A 382 -10.66 51.53 6.86
N PHE A 383 -11.59 52.32 6.31
CA PHE A 383 -11.93 53.66 6.80
C PHE A 383 -13.24 53.72 7.62
N GLY A 384 -14.00 52.62 7.70
CA GLY A 384 -15.21 52.56 8.53
C GLY A 384 -16.27 53.59 8.08
N ILE A 385 -16.61 54.54 8.95
CA ILE A 385 -17.65 55.57 8.73
C ILE A 385 -17.12 56.87 8.11
N TYR A 386 -15.81 56.96 7.85
CA TYR A 386 -15.16 58.17 7.33
C TYR A 386 -15.32 58.34 5.82
#